data_AF-A0A7S2BV55-F1
#
_entry.id   AF-A0A7S2BV55-F1
#
_cell.length_a   1.000
_cell.length_b   1.000
_cell.length_c   1.000
_cell.angle_alpha   90.00
_cell.angle_beta   90.00
_cell.angle_gamma   90.00
#
_symmetry.space_group_name_H-M   'P 1'
#
loop_
_entity.id
_entity.type
_entity.pdbx_description
1 polymer ?
#
loop_
_entity_poly.entity_id
_entity_poly.type
_entity_poly.pdbx_seq_one_letter_code
_entity_poly.pdbx_strand_id
1 'polypeptide(L)'
;GAGDLLYGGLPSFFAGLEPRIGSPDPKVLKDMAADHCSRPDSQVEFTTGNYSVVTTSEVEWKFVVDPTAPLRWPVEERLMNDENMRGHMRKLLPTDILERRMEAQNRRLALIKADLLTWPEVVGGRLYTGPLFVKYNGVLRGLDSPVS
;
A
#
# COMPACT_ATOMS: atom_id res chain seq x y z
N GLY A 1 10.53 -30.08 33.36
CA GLY A 1 11.31 -28.84 33.52
C GLY A 1 10.57 -27.76 32.77
N ALA A 2 10.04 -26.77 33.48
CA ALA A 2 9.28 -25.68 32.88
C ALA A 2 10.28 -24.62 32.38
N GLY A 3 10.25 -24.35 31.07
CA GLY A 3 11.00 -23.26 30.46
C GLY A 3 10.34 -21.95 30.82
N ASP A 4 10.99 -21.18 31.67
CA ASP A 4 10.58 -19.84 32.05
C ASP A 4 10.70 -18.92 30.83
N LEU A 5 9.59 -18.40 30.33
CA LEU A 5 9.59 -17.44 29.22
C LEU A 5 10.05 -16.09 29.77
N LEU A 6 11.32 -15.76 29.57
CA LEU A 6 11.92 -14.48 29.93
C LEU A 6 11.32 -13.36 29.05
N TYR A 7 10.32 -12.65 29.57
CA TYR A 7 9.86 -11.41 28.97
C TYR A 7 10.91 -10.30 29.14
N GLY A 8 11.06 -9.45 28.12
CA GLY A 8 11.88 -8.25 28.22
C GLY A 8 11.25 -7.24 29.18
N GLY A 9 12.05 -6.63 30.07
CA GLY A 9 11.57 -5.55 30.95
C GLY A 9 11.19 -4.29 30.18
N LEU A 10 10.61 -3.30 30.87
CA LEU A 10 10.21 -1.98 30.34
C LEU A 10 11.23 -1.33 29.37
N PRO A 11 12.56 -1.38 29.63
CA PRO A 11 13.54 -0.82 28.70
C PRO A 11 13.54 -1.49 27.33
N SER A 12 13.26 -2.79 27.26
CA SER A 12 13.11 -3.51 25.99
C SER A 12 11.85 -3.12 25.22
N PHE A 13 10.81 -2.64 25.92
CA PHE A 13 9.61 -2.12 25.28
C PHE A 13 9.88 -0.77 24.61
N PHE A 14 10.56 0.14 25.31
CA PHE A 14 10.88 1.47 24.78
C PHE A 14 12.02 1.47 23.76
N ALA A 15 12.92 0.49 23.81
CA ALA A 15 13.98 0.32 22.80
C ALA A 15 13.46 -0.16 21.44
N GLY A 16 12.18 -0.58 21.37
CA GLY A 16 11.59 -1.11 20.14
C GLY A 16 12.12 -2.49 19.77
N LEU A 17 11.77 -2.95 18.57
CA LEU A 17 12.15 -4.28 18.08
C LEU A 17 13.52 -4.28 17.40
N GLU A 18 14.00 -3.15 16.87
CA GLU A 18 15.26 -3.08 16.12
C GLU A 18 16.47 -3.69 16.85
N PRO A 19 16.69 -3.47 18.16
CA PRO A 19 17.82 -4.10 18.86
C PRO A 19 17.74 -5.63 18.94
N ARG A 20 16.54 -6.20 18.71
CA ARG A 20 16.27 -7.64 18.83
C ARG A 20 16.21 -8.35 17.49
N ILE A 21 15.68 -7.69 16.46
CA ILE A 21 15.45 -8.30 15.14
C ILE A 21 16.26 -7.64 14.02
N GLY A 22 17.05 -6.60 14.34
CA GLY A 22 17.75 -5.77 13.37
C GLY A 22 16.85 -4.67 12.78
N SER A 23 17.48 -3.71 12.10
CA SER A 23 16.73 -2.74 11.30
C SER A 23 16.01 -3.44 10.14
N PRO A 24 14.78 -3.01 9.79
CA PRO A 24 14.06 -3.56 8.63
C PRO A 24 14.93 -3.48 7.37
N ASP A 25 14.75 -4.42 6.43
CA ASP A 25 15.44 -4.30 5.14
C ASP A 25 15.08 -2.94 4.52
N PRO A 26 16.08 -2.07 4.22
CA PRO A 26 15.81 -0.75 3.64
C PRO A 26 15.18 -0.83 2.24
N LYS A 27 15.10 -2.03 1.64
CA LYS A 27 14.55 -2.29 0.31
C LYS A 27 13.01 -2.40 0.27
N VAL A 28 12.31 -1.75 1.20
CA VAL A 28 10.84 -1.74 1.31
C VAL A 28 10.13 -1.59 -0.04
N LEU A 29 10.50 -0.59 -0.85
CA LEU A 29 9.84 -0.36 -2.14
C LEU A 29 10.08 -1.50 -3.14
N LYS A 30 11.28 -2.10 -3.13
CA LYS A 30 11.62 -3.22 -4.00
C LYS A 30 10.80 -4.46 -3.61
N ASP A 31 10.64 -4.71 -2.32
CA ASP A 31 9.88 -5.85 -1.83
C ASP A 31 8.38 -5.65 -2.08
N MET A 32 7.87 -4.43 -1.91
CA MET A 32 6.53 -4.06 -2.36
C MET A 32 6.35 -4.33 -3.86
N ALA A 33 7.31 -3.95 -4.70
CA ALA A 33 7.24 -4.23 -6.15
C ALA A 33 7.21 -5.74 -6.43
N ALA A 34 8.06 -6.52 -5.76
CA ALA A 34 8.11 -7.97 -5.92
C ALA A 34 6.79 -8.63 -5.49
N ASP A 35 6.20 -8.19 -4.37
CA ASP A 35 4.91 -8.70 -3.89
C ASP A 35 3.78 -8.46 -4.90
N HIS A 36 3.79 -7.31 -5.56
CA HIS A 36 2.70 -6.94 -6.48
C HIS A 36 2.89 -7.39 -7.92
N CYS A 37 4.14 -7.63 -8.36
CA CYS A 37 4.45 -7.95 -9.76
C CYS A 37 4.98 -9.37 -9.95
N SER A 38 5.67 -9.94 -8.97
CA SER A 38 6.44 -11.19 -9.16
C SER A 38 5.83 -12.42 -8.48
N ARG A 39 4.84 -12.26 -7.60
CA ARG A 39 4.16 -13.40 -6.97
C ARG A 39 3.27 -14.15 -7.96
N PRO A 40 3.00 -15.46 -7.75
CA PRO A 40 2.14 -16.24 -8.63
C PRO A 40 0.75 -15.62 -8.84
N ASP A 41 0.23 -14.94 -7.82
CA ASP A 41 -1.08 -14.30 -7.84
C ASP A 41 -1.06 -12.85 -8.38
N SER A 42 0.09 -12.34 -8.84
CA SER A 42 0.24 -10.95 -9.29
C SER A 42 -0.67 -10.61 -10.47
N GLN A 43 -0.87 -11.59 -11.37
CA GLN A 43 -1.75 -11.50 -12.55
C GLN A 43 -3.15 -12.07 -12.32
N VAL A 44 -3.43 -12.62 -11.15
CA VAL A 44 -4.76 -13.16 -10.85
C VAL A 44 -5.72 -12.00 -10.66
N GLU A 45 -6.75 -11.98 -11.50
CA GLU A 45 -7.80 -10.97 -11.44
C GLU A 45 -8.57 -11.08 -10.13
N PHE A 46 -8.90 -9.91 -9.57
CA PHE A 46 -9.81 -9.81 -8.45
C PHE A 46 -10.80 -8.66 -8.70
N THR A 47 -11.97 -8.78 -8.09
CA THR A 47 -13.03 -7.79 -8.21
C THR A 47 -13.23 -7.05 -6.89
N THR A 48 -13.31 -5.73 -6.96
CA THR A 48 -13.65 -4.90 -5.79
C THR A 48 -15.17 -4.79 -5.65
N GLY A 49 -15.71 -5.18 -4.49
CA GLY A 49 -17.16 -5.09 -4.25
C GLY A 49 -17.71 -3.65 -4.27
N ASN A 50 -16.93 -2.70 -3.73
CA ASN A 50 -17.38 -1.31 -3.57
C ASN A 50 -17.23 -0.46 -4.83
N TYR A 51 -16.33 -0.82 -5.74
CA TYR A 51 -16.02 -0.04 -6.95
C TYR A 51 -16.38 -0.77 -8.25
N SER A 52 -16.69 -2.08 -8.17
CA SER A 52 -16.95 -2.95 -9.31
C SER A 52 -15.82 -2.93 -10.35
N VAL A 53 -14.58 -2.80 -9.88
CA VAL A 53 -13.37 -2.84 -10.73
C VAL A 53 -12.82 -4.26 -10.75
N VAL A 54 -12.56 -4.77 -11.95
CA VAL A 54 -11.74 -5.97 -12.18
C VAL A 54 -10.31 -5.52 -12.51
N THR A 55 -9.33 -6.01 -11.76
CA THR A 55 -7.92 -5.62 -11.89
C THR A 55 -7.00 -6.72 -11.35
N THR A 56 -5.69 -6.54 -11.48
CA THR A 56 -4.64 -7.42 -10.94
C THR A 56 -3.69 -6.64 -10.04
N SER A 57 -2.88 -7.31 -9.21
CA SER A 57 -1.91 -6.62 -8.36
C SER A 57 -0.89 -5.83 -9.18
N GLU A 58 -0.43 -6.39 -10.30
CA GLU A 58 0.56 -5.73 -11.15
C GLU A 58 -0.01 -4.48 -11.81
N VAL A 59 -1.26 -4.52 -12.29
CA VAL A 59 -1.90 -3.35 -12.91
C VAL A 59 -2.04 -2.23 -11.89
N GLU A 60 -2.46 -2.54 -10.66
CA GLU A 60 -2.59 -1.54 -9.59
C GLU A 60 -1.25 -0.96 -9.14
N TRP A 61 -0.20 -1.79 -9.07
CA TRP A 61 1.16 -1.32 -8.82
C TRP A 61 1.62 -0.32 -9.89
N LYS A 62 1.48 -0.68 -11.17
CA LYS A 62 1.85 0.20 -12.29
C LYS A 62 1.03 1.49 -12.29
N PHE A 63 -0.27 1.43 -12.03
CA PHE A 63 -1.13 2.62 -11.93
C PHE A 63 -0.62 3.63 -10.88
N VAL A 64 -0.04 3.14 -9.78
CA VAL A 64 0.44 4.01 -8.70
C VAL A 64 1.86 4.50 -8.94
N VAL A 65 2.76 3.63 -9.39
CA VAL A 65 4.23 3.88 -9.40
C VAL A 65 4.73 4.37 -10.75
N ASP A 66 4.11 3.91 -11.84
CA ASP A 66 4.46 4.29 -13.22
C ASP A 66 3.20 4.40 -14.09
N PRO A 67 2.38 5.46 -13.90
CA PRO A 67 1.17 5.69 -14.67
C PRO A 67 1.48 6.22 -16.08
N THR A 68 2.38 5.57 -16.80
CA THR A 68 2.69 5.88 -18.20
C THR A 68 1.72 5.17 -19.16
N ALA A 69 1.41 5.84 -20.28
CA ALA A 69 0.61 5.26 -21.36
C ALA A 69 1.44 4.25 -22.17
N PRO A 70 0.84 3.18 -22.75
CA PRO A 70 -0.59 3.03 -23.04
C PRO A 70 -1.19 1.76 -22.41
N LEU A 71 -1.23 1.67 -21.08
CA LEU A 71 -2.07 0.67 -20.41
C LEU A 71 -3.51 1.20 -20.31
N ARG A 72 -4.48 0.37 -20.69
CA ARG A 72 -5.90 0.66 -20.43
C ARG A 72 -6.16 0.40 -18.95
N TRP A 73 -6.18 1.46 -18.17
CA TRP A 73 -6.40 1.36 -16.73
C TRP A 73 -7.84 0.92 -16.40
N PRO A 74 -8.03 0.07 -15.38
CA PRO A 74 -9.36 -0.33 -14.93
C PRO A 74 -10.17 0.88 -14.47
N VAL A 75 -11.43 0.95 -14.91
CA VAL A 75 -12.33 2.07 -14.61
C VAL A 75 -13.29 1.68 -13.50
N GLU A 76 -13.48 2.56 -12.54
CA GLU A 76 -14.46 2.43 -11.45
C GLU A 76 -15.86 2.76 -11.95
N GLU A 77 -16.43 1.90 -12.79
CA GLU A 77 -17.71 2.14 -13.48
C GLU A 77 -18.85 2.52 -12.52
N ARG A 78 -18.90 1.88 -11.35
CA ARG A 78 -19.88 2.20 -10.31
C ARG A 78 -19.77 3.63 -9.82
N LEU A 79 -18.54 4.15 -9.64
CA LEU A 79 -18.32 5.54 -9.24
C LEU A 79 -18.54 6.49 -10.42
N MET A 80 -18.18 6.08 -11.64
CA MET A 80 -18.33 6.88 -12.84
C MET A 80 -19.80 7.21 -13.14
N ASN A 81 -20.69 6.24 -12.89
CA ASN A 81 -22.13 6.35 -13.17
C ASN A 81 -22.93 7.04 -12.04
N ASP A 82 -22.28 7.41 -10.92
CA ASP A 82 -22.89 8.13 -9.81
C ASP A 82 -22.28 9.53 -9.72
N GLU A 83 -23.05 10.57 -10.06
CA GLU A 83 -22.57 11.96 -10.11
C GLU A 83 -21.97 12.44 -8.78
N ASN A 84 -22.51 11.97 -7.65
CA ASN A 84 -22.02 12.33 -6.33
C ASN A 84 -20.70 11.62 -6.00
N MET A 85 -20.50 10.42 -6.56
CA MET A 85 -19.34 9.58 -6.26
C MET A 85 -18.22 9.67 -7.29
N ARG A 86 -18.48 10.23 -8.48
CA ARG A 86 -17.50 10.40 -9.57
C ARG A 86 -16.24 11.15 -9.15
N GLY A 87 -16.35 12.09 -8.22
CA GLY A 87 -15.21 12.83 -7.66
C GLY A 87 -14.23 11.96 -6.87
N HIS A 88 -14.66 10.79 -6.39
CA HIS A 88 -13.87 9.84 -5.63
C HIS A 88 -13.07 8.86 -6.49
N MET A 89 -13.24 8.88 -7.82
CA MET A 89 -12.46 8.05 -8.71
C MET A 89 -10.97 8.29 -8.57
N ARG A 90 -10.19 7.21 -8.66
CA ARG A 90 -8.73 7.29 -8.67
C ARG A 90 -8.27 8.17 -9.82
N LYS A 91 -7.35 9.09 -9.51
CA LYS A 91 -6.74 9.98 -10.50
C LYS A 91 -5.40 9.42 -10.92
N LEU A 92 -5.19 9.32 -12.23
CA LEU A 92 -3.86 9.14 -12.79
C LEU A 92 -3.01 10.34 -12.39
N LEU A 93 -1.90 10.06 -11.72
CA LEU A 93 -1.06 11.09 -11.13
C LEU A 93 0.39 10.74 -11.43
N PRO A 94 1.04 11.48 -12.35
CA PRO A 94 2.46 11.30 -12.63
C PRO A 94 3.31 11.33 -11.35
N THR A 95 4.36 10.52 -11.33
CA THR A 95 5.22 10.32 -10.15
C THR A 95 5.81 11.64 -9.65
N ASP A 96 6.27 12.50 -10.56
CA ASP A 96 6.82 13.83 -10.23
C ASP A 96 5.78 14.76 -9.58
N ILE A 97 4.51 14.69 -10.00
CA ILE A 97 3.41 15.45 -9.40
C ILE A 97 3.12 14.90 -7.99
N LEU A 98 3.15 13.59 -7.81
CA LEU A 98 2.90 12.96 -6.51
C LEU A 98 4.03 13.26 -5.51
N GLU A 99 5.29 13.23 -5.95
CA GLU A 99 6.46 13.63 -5.14
C GLU A 99 6.33 15.08 -4.67
N ARG A 100 5.99 16.02 -5.57
CA ARG A 100 5.75 17.42 -5.18
C ARG A 100 4.63 17.58 -4.15
N ARG A 101 3.58 16.74 -4.22
CA ARG A 101 2.51 16.73 -3.21
C ARG A 101 2.99 16.17 -1.88
N MET A 102 3.78 15.10 -1.89
CA MET A 102 4.42 14.54 -0.69
C MET A 102 5.29 15.59 -0.01
N GLU A 103 6.17 16.27 -0.76
CA GLU A 103 7.03 17.34 -0.23
C GLU A 103 6.21 18.48 0.40
N ALA A 104 5.10 18.88 -0.23
CA ALA A 104 4.21 19.89 0.32
C ALA A 104 3.59 19.46 1.65
N GLN A 105 3.24 18.18 1.82
CA GLN A 105 2.77 17.65 3.10
C GLN A 105 3.89 17.53 4.12
N ASN A 106 5.09 17.08 3.70
CA ASN A 106 6.26 17.00 4.58
C ASN A 106 6.65 18.37 5.13
N ARG A 107 6.51 19.44 4.36
CA ARG A 107 6.65 20.81 4.88
C ARG A 107 5.68 21.12 6.01
N ARG A 108 4.44 20.64 5.95
CA ARG A 108 3.44 20.83 7.02
C ARG A 108 3.74 19.96 8.25
N LEU A 109 4.15 18.71 8.03
CA LEU A 109 4.55 17.79 9.12
C LEU A 109 5.75 18.32 9.89
N ALA A 110 6.74 18.88 9.19
CA ALA A 110 7.90 19.51 9.80
C ALA A 110 7.52 20.68 10.75
N LEU A 111 6.49 21.48 10.42
CA LEU A 111 6.04 22.59 11.26
C LEU A 111 5.51 22.11 12.62
N ILE A 112 4.92 20.92 12.66
CA ILE A 112 4.41 20.31 13.89
C ILE A 112 5.39 19.31 14.51
N LYS A 113 6.63 19.23 14.00
CA LYS A 113 7.67 18.28 14.43
C LYS A 113 7.22 16.82 14.39
N ALA A 114 6.36 16.47 13.44
CA ALA A 114 5.98 15.09 13.17
C ALA A 114 6.97 14.44 12.20
N ASP A 115 6.97 13.11 12.15
CA ASP A 115 7.75 12.35 11.18
C ASP A 115 7.31 12.67 9.75
N LEU A 116 8.28 12.68 8.84
CA LEU A 116 8.04 12.96 7.43
C LEU A 116 7.56 11.71 6.71
N LEU A 117 6.68 11.88 5.74
CA LEU A 117 6.27 10.80 4.85
C LEU A 117 7.45 10.34 4.00
N THR A 118 7.63 9.04 3.96
CA THR A 118 8.53 8.33 3.05
C THR A 118 7.79 7.96 1.75
N TRP A 119 8.55 7.74 0.68
CA TRP A 119 7.96 7.32 -0.58
C TRP A 119 7.17 5.99 -0.50
N PRO A 120 7.67 4.94 0.19
CA PRO A 120 6.89 3.71 0.40
C PRO A 120 5.55 3.93 1.09
N GLU A 121 5.46 4.85 2.06
CA GLU A 121 4.19 5.17 2.74
C GLU A 121 3.19 5.84 1.81
N VAL A 122 3.66 6.75 0.95
CA VAL A 122 2.81 7.39 -0.07
C VAL A 122 2.30 6.37 -1.09
N VAL A 123 3.16 5.48 -1.57
CA VAL A 123 2.80 4.40 -2.49
C VAL A 123 1.81 3.44 -1.83
N GLY A 124 2.13 2.94 -0.62
CA GLY A 124 1.29 2.03 0.14
C GLY A 124 -0.08 2.60 0.44
N GLY A 125 -0.15 3.88 0.84
CA GLY A 125 -1.41 4.60 1.05
C GLY A 125 -2.27 4.70 -0.21
N ARG A 126 -1.67 4.98 -1.37
CA ARG A 126 -2.40 5.00 -2.65
C ARG A 126 -2.89 3.60 -3.07
N LEU A 127 -2.08 2.56 -2.86
CA LEU A 127 -2.49 1.18 -3.18
C LEU A 127 -3.66 0.74 -2.28
N TYR A 128 -3.57 0.99 -0.97
CA TYR A 128 -4.61 0.62 0.00
C TYR A 128 -5.91 1.42 -0.15
N THR A 129 -5.85 2.67 -0.60
CA THR A 129 -7.06 3.46 -0.88
C THR A 129 -7.62 3.18 -2.28
N GLY A 130 -6.94 2.36 -3.08
CA GLY A 130 -7.44 1.78 -4.32
C GLY A 130 -7.87 0.32 -4.14
N PRO A 131 -8.00 -0.44 -5.25
CA PRO A 131 -8.48 -1.82 -5.26
C PRO A 131 -7.74 -2.82 -4.35
N LEU A 132 -6.44 -2.63 -4.11
CA LEU A 132 -5.60 -3.59 -3.38
C LEU A 132 -5.96 -3.77 -1.90
N PHE A 133 -6.82 -2.90 -1.34
CA PHE A 133 -7.40 -3.10 -0.01
C PHE A 133 -8.04 -4.49 0.17
N VAL A 134 -8.59 -5.08 -0.91
CA VAL A 134 -9.19 -6.42 -0.91
C VAL A 134 -8.15 -7.48 -0.52
N LYS A 135 -6.98 -7.47 -1.20
CA LYS A 135 -5.90 -8.42 -0.92
C LYS A 135 -5.29 -8.19 0.46
N TYR A 136 -5.02 -6.93 0.82
CA TYR A 136 -4.41 -6.62 2.12
C TYR A 136 -5.33 -7.01 3.28
N ASN A 137 -6.62 -6.69 3.19
CA ASN A 137 -7.58 -7.11 4.22
C ASN A 137 -7.77 -8.63 4.26
N GLY A 138 -7.67 -9.33 3.11
CA GLY A 138 -7.68 -10.79 3.07
C GLY A 138 -6.54 -11.38 3.90
N VAL A 139 -5.30 -10.93 3.65
CA VAL A 139 -4.12 -11.35 4.41
C VAL A 139 -4.25 -11.03 5.90
N LEU A 140 -4.68 -9.80 6.24
CA LEU A 140 -4.80 -9.36 7.63
C LEU A 140 -5.92 -10.07 8.41
N ARG A 141 -6.94 -10.61 7.74
CA ARG A 141 -8.03 -11.37 8.36
C ARG A 141 -7.68 -12.83 8.63
N GLY A 142 -6.52 -13.30 8.17
CA GLY A 142 -5.84 -14.49 8.69
C GLY A 142 -6.39 -15.86 8.27
N LEU A 143 -7.46 -15.95 7.47
CA LEU A 143 -8.02 -17.25 7.05
C LEU A 143 -8.56 -17.14 5.61
N ASP A 144 -7.99 -17.94 4.71
CA ASP A 144 -8.40 -18.19 3.32
C ASP A 144 -8.57 -16.95 2.42
N SER A 145 -7.45 -16.37 1.97
CA SER A 145 -7.42 -15.70 0.68
C SER A 145 -7.13 -16.78 -0.38
N PRO A 146 -8.02 -17.11 -1.34
CA PRO A 146 -7.70 -17.95 -2.49
C PRO A 146 -6.71 -17.30 -3.46
N VAL A 147 -5.97 -16.29 -3.00
CA VAL A 147 -5.08 -15.42 -3.75
C VAL A 147 -3.78 -15.40 -2.93
N SER A 148 -2.89 -16.34 -3.26
CA SER A 148 -1.53 -16.51 -2.70
C SER A 148 -0.60 -16.99 -3.80
#